data_AF-A0A1H0UCW4-F1
#
_entry.id   AF-A0A1H0UCW4-F1
#
_cell.length_a   1.000
_cell.length_b   1.000
_cell.length_c   1.000
_cell.angle_alpha   90.00
_cell.angle_beta   90.00
_cell.angle_gamma   90.00
#
_symmetry.space_group_name_H-M   'P 1'
#
loop_
_entity.id
_entity.type
_entity.pdbx_description
1 polymer ?
#
loop_
_entity_poly.entity_id
_entity_poly.type
_entity_poly.pdbx_seq_one_letter_code
_entity_poly.pdbx_strand_id
1 'polypeptide(L)'
;MNKKPNKHEALLWSIAFPGFGQILNGKILKGTVLLVLEIIINVQSRFNLTIMYSFLGEINTAIKTPDYQWLMFYPCLYMFAIWDAYRDAEGETTPISYLPFVFGAFFVTVGLIYSARIKVFGFLIGPVFLPMLFLVPGLVCGFFICKIILIVTKS
;
A
#
# COMPACT_ATOMS: atom_id res chain seq x y z
N MET A 1 28.84 -12.21 5.77
CA MET A 1 27.73 -12.30 4.79
C MET A 1 26.49 -11.70 5.44
N ASN A 2 26.01 -10.54 4.98
CA ASN A 2 24.70 -10.06 5.43
C ASN A 2 23.64 -10.98 4.83
N LYS A 3 23.06 -11.84 5.67
CA LYS A 3 21.94 -12.71 5.29
C LYS A 3 20.76 -11.81 4.89
N LYS A 4 20.14 -12.09 3.75
CA LYS A 4 18.94 -11.37 3.34
C LYS A 4 17.81 -11.61 4.36
N PRO A 5 16.93 -10.64 4.58
CA PRO A 5 15.77 -10.83 5.46
C PRO A 5 14.85 -11.91 4.87
N ASN A 6 14.09 -12.55 5.75
CA ASN A 6 12.98 -13.38 5.28
C ASN A 6 11.87 -12.48 4.71
N LYS A 7 10.94 -13.08 3.96
CA LYS A 7 9.87 -12.32 3.29
C LYS A 7 8.97 -11.56 4.24
N HIS A 8 8.68 -12.11 5.41
CA HIS A 8 7.80 -11.47 6.39
C HIS A 8 8.45 -10.23 7.00
N GLU A 9 9.74 -10.31 7.32
CA GLU A 9 10.53 -9.19 7.81
C GLU A 9 10.60 -8.07 6.76
N ALA A 10 10.95 -8.38 5.52
CA ALA A 10 11.00 -7.40 4.44
C ALA A 10 9.61 -6.75 4.19
N LEU A 11 8.54 -7.54 4.26
CA LEU A 11 7.16 -7.06 4.10
C LEU A 11 6.76 -6.10 5.24
N LEU A 12 6.94 -6.52 6.50
CA LEU A 12 6.54 -5.74 7.67
C LEU A 12 7.31 -4.41 7.77
N TRP A 13 8.60 -4.41 7.47
CA TRP A 13 9.38 -3.17 7.44
C TRP A 13 8.98 -2.25 6.28
N SER A 14 8.59 -2.80 5.14
CA SER A 14 8.07 -1.99 4.03
C SER A 14 6.69 -1.39 4.32
N ILE A 15 5.88 -2.07 5.15
CA ILE A 15 4.61 -1.54 5.65
C ILE A 15 4.89 -0.40 6.66
N ALA A 16 5.87 -0.58 7.55
CA ALA A 16 6.23 0.48 8.48
C ALA A 16 6.72 1.74 7.76
N PHE A 17 7.55 1.58 6.73
CA PHE A 17 8.01 2.68 5.89
C PHE A 17 8.56 2.19 4.54
N PRO A 18 8.00 2.65 3.41
CA PRO A 18 8.56 2.36 2.09
C PRO A 18 10.06 2.71 2.01
N GLY A 19 10.86 1.74 1.57
CA GLY A 19 12.33 1.86 1.48
C GLY A 19 13.09 1.06 2.54
N PHE A 20 12.51 0.77 3.71
CA PHE A 20 13.20 -0.04 4.73
C PHE A 20 13.43 -1.48 4.28
N GLY A 21 12.45 -2.13 3.65
CA GLY A 21 12.62 -3.48 3.12
C GLY A 21 13.73 -3.56 2.06
N GLN A 22 13.86 -2.55 1.20
CA GLN A 22 14.95 -2.46 0.22
C GLN A 22 16.31 -2.30 0.89
N ILE A 23 16.40 -1.48 1.94
CA ILE A 23 17.64 -1.32 2.72
C ILE A 23 18.04 -2.64 3.38
N LEU A 24 17.09 -3.36 3.98
CA LEU A 24 17.33 -4.69 4.57
C LEU A 24 17.79 -5.71 3.53
N ASN A 25 17.26 -5.63 2.30
CA ASN A 25 17.73 -6.43 1.17
C ASN A 25 19.11 -6.02 0.61
N GLY A 26 19.79 -5.04 1.23
CA GLY A 26 21.08 -4.52 0.80
C GLY A 26 21.01 -3.53 -0.37
N LYS A 27 19.81 -3.13 -0.81
CA LYS A 27 19.59 -2.22 -1.94
C LYS A 27 19.46 -0.77 -1.48
N ILE A 28 20.55 -0.22 -0.93
CA ILE A 28 20.59 1.11 -0.31
C ILE A 28 20.07 2.20 -1.25
N LEU A 29 20.56 2.30 -2.49
CA LEU A 29 20.14 3.34 -3.43
C LEU A 29 18.62 3.32 -3.67
N LYS A 30 18.05 2.13 -3.92
CA LYS A 30 16.59 1.99 -4.13
C LYS A 30 15.81 2.35 -2.87
N GLY A 31 16.26 1.87 -1.71
CA GLY A 31 15.61 2.14 -0.44
C GLY A 31 15.63 3.62 -0.08
N THR A 32 16.75 4.31 -0.29
CA THR A 32 16.85 5.77 -0.08
C THR A 32 15.93 6.54 -1.02
N VAL A 33 15.86 6.17 -2.30
CA VAL A 33 14.94 6.81 -3.27
C VAL A 33 13.49 6.64 -2.83
N LEU A 34 13.08 5.43 -2.43
CA LEU A 34 11.72 5.17 -1.96
C LEU A 34 11.39 5.92 -0.66
N LEU A 35 12.35 6.00 0.27
CA LEU A 35 12.19 6.73 1.53
C LEU A 35 12.00 8.24 1.25
N VAL A 36 12.80 8.82 0.35
CA VAL A 36 12.67 10.23 -0.04
C VAL A 36 11.33 10.47 -0.74
N LEU A 37 10.92 9.60 -1.67
CA LEU A 37 9.62 9.70 -2.34
C LEU A 37 8.46 9.59 -1.35
N GLU A 38 8.53 8.67 -0.40
CA GLU A 38 7.54 8.52 0.67
C GLU A 38 7.38 9.82 1.46
N ILE A 39 8.48 10.44 1.88
CA ILE A 39 8.45 11.73 2.60
C ILE A 39 7.85 12.83 1.71
N ILE A 40 8.27 12.93 0.45
CA ILE A 40 7.76 13.94 -0.49
C ILE A 40 6.24 13.79 -0.66
N ILE A 41 5.77 12.59 -0.98
CA ILE A 41 4.33 12.35 -1.20
C ILE A 41 3.57 12.61 0.10
N ASN A 42 4.05 12.13 1.25
CA ASN A 42 3.37 12.34 2.54
C ASN A 42 3.20 13.83 2.86
N VAL A 43 4.26 14.63 2.68
CA VAL A 43 4.24 16.08 2.94
C VAL A 43 3.35 16.81 1.94
N GLN A 44 3.52 16.57 0.63
CA GLN A 44 2.75 17.24 -0.41
C GLN A 44 1.26 16.89 -0.36
N SER A 45 0.92 15.64 -0.02
CA SER A 45 -0.46 15.21 0.16
C SER A 45 -1.08 15.61 1.50
N ARG A 46 -0.29 16.13 2.46
CA ARG A 46 -0.71 16.37 3.85
C ARG A 46 -1.29 15.09 4.50
N PHE A 47 -0.71 13.94 4.20
CA PHE A 47 -1.29 12.65 4.57
C PHE A 47 -1.29 12.43 6.08
N ASN A 48 -0.19 12.71 6.79
CA ASN A 48 -0.13 12.57 8.24
C ASN A 48 -1.19 13.41 8.97
N LEU A 49 -1.49 14.61 8.47
CA LEU A 49 -2.53 15.46 9.04
C LEU A 49 -3.93 14.88 8.77
N THR A 50 -4.13 14.32 7.57
CA THR A 50 -5.36 13.61 7.18
C THR A 50 -5.60 12.38 8.04
N ILE A 51 -4.53 11.63 8.37
CA ILE A 51 -4.54 10.53 9.34
C ILE A 51 -4.97 11.06 10.70
N MET A 52 -4.29 12.06 11.23
CA MET A 52 -4.61 12.64 12.55
C MET A 52 -6.10 13.02 12.66
N TYR A 53 -6.63 13.81 11.72
CA TYR A 53 -8.05 14.19 11.74
C TYR A 53 -9.00 13.00 11.61
N SER A 54 -8.64 11.98 10.81
CA SER A 54 -9.44 10.76 10.71
C SER A 54 -9.52 10.03 12.05
N PHE A 55 -8.40 9.87 12.75
CA PHE A 55 -8.33 9.22 14.06
C PHE A 55 -8.99 10.02 15.19
N LEU A 56 -9.03 11.35 15.09
CA LEU A 56 -9.78 12.20 16.01
C LEU A 56 -11.29 12.21 15.75
N GLY A 57 -11.76 11.51 14.69
CA GLY A 57 -13.18 11.50 14.30
C GLY A 57 -13.62 12.75 13.53
N GLU A 58 -12.71 13.67 13.21
CA GLU A 58 -12.97 14.89 12.45
C GLU A 58 -13.03 14.62 10.94
N ILE A 59 -13.94 13.72 10.51
CA ILE A 59 -13.96 13.20 9.15
C ILE A 59 -14.15 14.29 8.08
N ASN A 60 -14.97 15.32 8.36
CA ASN A 60 -15.17 16.43 7.43
C ASN A 60 -13.88 17.25 7.23
N THR A 61 -13.11 17.44 8.29
CA THR A 61 -11.79 18.09 8.23
C THR A 61 -10.80 17.19 7.49
N ALA A 62 -10.81 15.90 7.78
CA ALA A 62 -9.96 14.91 7.10
C ALA A 62 -10.22 14.89 5.59
N ILE A 63 -11.47 14.99 5.12
CA ILE A 63 -11.81 15.03 3.69
C ILE A 63 -11.26 16.29 3.00
N LYS A 64 -11.22 17.44 3.69
CA LYS A 64 -10.78 18.72 3.11
C LYS A 64 -9.27 18.96 3.23
N THR A 65 -8.59 18.15 4.01
CA THR A 65 -7.17 18.32 4.34
C THR A 65 -6.22 17.91 3.21
N PRO A 66 -6.36 16.72 2.59
CA PRO A 66 -5.32 16.23 1.70
C PRO A 66 -5.33 16.95 0.35
N ASP A 67 -4.15 17.06 -0.24
CA ASP A 67 -4.05 17.20 -1.68
C ASP A 67 -4.31 15.83 -2.32
N TYR A 68 -5.48 15.66 -2.93
CA TYR A 68 -5.89 14.39 -3.51
C TYR A 68 -5.04 13.97 -4.72
N GLN A 69 -4.46 14.90 -5.48
CA GLN A 69 -3.61 14.53 -6.61
C GLN A 69 -2.36 13.81 -6.10
N TRP A 70 -1.72 14.36 -5.07
CA TRP A 70 -0.59 13.69 -4.42
C TRP A 70 -1.00 12.42 -3.67
N LEU A 71 -2.12 12.46 -2.93
CA LEU A 71 -2.55 11.32 -2.12
C LEU A 71 -2.93 10.10 -2.97
N MET A 72 -3.50 10.29 -4.17
CA MET A 72 -3.85 9.19 -5.07
C MET A 72 -2.64 8.43 -5.64
N PHE A 73 -1.42 9.01 -5.61
CA PHE A 73 -0.19 8.29 -5.98
C PHE A 73 0.31 7.36 -4.87
N TYR A 74 -0.09 7.63 -3.62
CA TYR A 74 0.39 6.93 -2.44
C TYR A 74 0.14 5.41 -2.50
N PRO A 75 -1.06 4.90 -2.82
CA PRO A 75 -1.32 3.46 -2.84
C PRO A 75 -0.43 2.69 -3.80
N CYS A 76 -0.16 3.27 -4.98
CA CYS A 76 0.68 2.65 -6.00
C CYS A 76 2.15 2.61 -5.55
N LEU A 77 2.69 3.72 -5.06
CA LEU A 77 4.08 3.76 -4.56
C LEU A 77 4.26 2.79 -3.39
N TYR A 78 3.33 2.81 -2.44
CA TYR A 78 3.39 2.03 -1.22
C TYR A 78 3.32 0.53 -1.50
N MET A 79 2.35 0.06 -2.30
CA MET A 79 2.24 -1.36 -2.66
C MET A 79 3.40 -1.83 -3.55
N PHE A 80 3.91 -0.96 -4.43
CA PHE A 80 5.09 -1.26 -5.22
C PHE A 80 6.33 -1.46 -4.33
N ALA A 81 6.54 -0.57 -3.35
CA ALA A 81 7.66 -0.69 -2.42
C ALA A 81 7.59 -2.00 -1.63
N ILE A 82 6.40 -2.40 -1.16
CA ILE A 82 6.20 -3.67 -0.46
C ILE A 82 6.51 -4.85 -1.39
N TRP A 83 5.97 -4.85 -2.62
CA TRP A 83 6.22 -5.91 -3.59
C TRP A 83 7.71 -6.04 -3.93
N ASP A 84 8.39 -4.93 -4.22
CA ASP A 84 9.80 -4.93 -4.60
C ASP A 84 10.68 -5.49 -3.47
N ALA A 85 10.41 -5.11 -2.22
CA ALA A 85 11.10 -5.66 -1.07
C ALA A 85 10.80 -7.15 -0.85
N TYR A 86 9.52 -7.55 -0.97
CA TYR A 86 9.09 -8.94 -0.82
C TYR A 86 9.71 -9.86 -1.89
N ARG A 87 9.82 -9.38 -3.13
CA ARG A 87 10.43 -10.11 -4.24
C ARG A 87 11.92 -10.35 -4.04
N ASP A 88 12.63 -9.38 -3.47
CA ASP A 88 14.09 -9.41 -3.32
C ASP A 88 14.59 -10.16 -2.07
N ALA A 89 13.68 -10.39 -1.11
CA ALA A 89 13.93 -11.11 0.14
C ALA A 89 14.16 -12.61 -0.06
N GLU A 90 14.64 -13.29 0.98
CA GLU A 90 14.95 -14.74 0.94
C GLU A 90 13.68 -15.58 0.70
N GLY A 91 13.72 -16.48 -0.30
CA GLY A 91 12.67 -17.47 -0.60
C GLY A 91 12.05 -17.36 -1.99
N GLU A 92 11.34 -18.40 -2.45
CA GLU A 92 10.81 -18.49 -3.82
C GLU A 92 9.60 -17.57 -4.06
N THR A 93 9.63 -16.80 -5.15
CA THR A 93 8.48 -16.04 -5.67
C THR A 93 8.06 -16.59 -7.03
N THR A 94 6.75 -16.72 -7.24
CA THR A 94 6.23 -17.01 -8.59
C THR A 94 6.09 -15.73 -9.41
N PRO A 95 6.14 -15.79 -10.75
CA PRO A 95 5.98 -14.62 -11.62
C PRO A 95 4.69 -13.84 -11.39
N ILE A 96 3.64 -14.46 -10.82
CA ILE A 96 2.33 -13.85 -10.58
C ILE A 96 2.13 -13.32 -9.16
N SER A 97 3.13 -13.45 -8.28
CA SER A 97 3.03 -13.07 -6.86
C SER A 97 2.85 -11.55 -6.65
N TYR A 98 2.99 -10.73 -7.71
CA TYR A 98 2.73 -9.29 -7.68
C TYR A 98 1.24 -8.93 -7.68
N LEU A 99 0.35 -9.84 -8.13
CA LEU A 99 -1.06 -9.51 -8.36
C LEU A 99 -1.80 -9.01 -7.11
N PRO A 100 -1.65 -9.61 -5.91
CA PRO A 100 -2.27 -9.07 -4.70
C PRO A 100 -1.87 -7.61 -4.41
N PHE A 101 -0.63 -7.24 -4.68
CA PHE A 101 -0.14 -5.87 -4.46
C PHE A 101 -0.73 -4.89 -5.48
N VAL A 102 -0.82 -5.27 -6.75
CA VAL A 102 -1.42 -4.43 -7.81
C VAL A 102 -2.91 -4.23 -7.57
N PHE A 103 -3.65 -5.30 -7.26
CA PHE A 103 -5.07 -5.19 -6.93
C PHE A 103 -5.30 -4.44 -5.63
N GLY A 104 -4.43 -4.63 -4.63
CA GLY A 104 -4.43 -3.83 -3.40
C GLY A 104 -4.30 -2.34 -3.70
N ALA A 105 -3.31 -1.94 -4.51
CA ALA A 105 -3.12 -0.54 -4.90
C ALA A 105 -4.35 0.03 -5.60
N PHE A 106 -4.89 -0.69 -6.59
CA PHE A 106 -6.06 -0.26 -7.35
C PHE A 106 -7.28 -0.05 -6.45
N PHE A 107 -7.61 -1.04 -5.62
CA PHE A 107 -8.80 -0.94 -4.75
C PHE A 107 -8.63 0.15 -3.68
N VAL A 108 -7.45 0.30 -3.09
CA VAL A 108 -7.17 1.39 -2.14
C VAL A 108 -7.37 2.75 -2.82
N THR A 109 -6.89 2.94 -4.05
CA THR A 109 -7.12 4.18 -4.81
C THR A 109 -8.61 4.42 -5.08
N VAL A 110 -9.37 3.38 -5.45
CA VAL A 110 -10.82 3.46 -5.62
C VAL A 110 -11.50 3.85 -4.31
N GLY A 111 -11.13 3.22 -3.18
CA GLY A 111 -11.63 3.57 -1.86
C GLY A 111 -11.32 5.01 -1.47
N LEU A 112 -10.18 5.55 -1.89
CA LEU A 112 -9.79 6.93 -1.66
C LEU A 112 -10.66 7.90 -2.46
N ILE A 113 -10.91 7.61 -3.75
CA ILE A 113 -11.76 8.44 -4.62
C ILE A 113 -13.18 8.55 -4.04
N TYR A 114 -13.73 7.44 -3.52
CA TYR A 114 -15.07 7.42 -2.96
C TYR A 114 -15.18 7.83 -1.49
N SER A 115 -14.04 8.14 -0.84
CA SER A 115 -13.96 8.43 0.60
C SER A 115 -14.82 9.61 1.08
N ALA A 116 -15.07 10.58 0.20
CA ALA A 116 -15.90 11.75 0.48
C ALA A 116 -17.41 11.53 0.21
N ARG A 117 -17.80 10.36 -0.29
CA ARG A 117 -19.17 10.08 -0.76
C ARG A 117 -19.80 8.88 -0.06
N ILE A 118 -19.05 7.81 0.14
CA ILE A 118 -19.59 6.57 0.72
C ILE A 118 -19.84 6.75 2.22
N LYS A 119 -21.08 6.48 2.60
CA LYS A 119 -21.50 6.37 4.01
C LYS A 119 -21.73 4.90 4.32
N VAL A 120 -21.22 4.44 5.45
CA VAL A 120 -21.45 3.09 5.96
C VAL A 120 -22.23 3.24 7.26
N PHE A 121 -23.40 2.60 7.33
CA PHE A 121 -24.36 2.78 8.42
C PHE A 121 -24.73 4.25 8.70
N GLY A 122 -24.74 5.09 7.66
CA GLY A 122 -25.04 6.53 7.76
C GLY A 122 -23.85 7.43 8.11
N PHE A 123 -22.69 6.86 8.48
CA PHE A 123 -21.48 7.61 8.83
C PHE A 123 -20.49 7.66 7.67
N LEU A 124 -19.88 8.83 7.44
CA LEU A 124 -18.76 8.95 6.52
C LEU A 124 -17.53 8.28 7.14
N ILE A 125 -16.93 7.34 6.41
CA ILE A 125 -15.72 6.64 6.86
C ILE A 125 -14.46 7.49 6.63
N GLY A 126 -14.44 8.29 5.56
CA GLY A 126 -13.35 9.23 5.28
C GLY A 126 -12.14 8.66 4.55
N PRO A 127 -11.14 9.51 4.26
CA PRO A 127 -10.05 9.26 3.31
C PRO A 127 -8.95 8.31 3.80
N VAL A 128 -9.04 7.82 5.03
CA VAL A 128 -8.03 6.91 5.61
C VAL A 128 -8.63 5.53 5.83
N PHE A 129 -9.74 5.45 6.55
CA PHE A 129 -10.38 4.17 6.88
C PHE A 129 -11.02 3.49 5.67
N LEU A 130 -11.63 4.24 4.74
CA LEU A 130 -12.31 3.63 3.58
C LEU A 130 -11.31 2.95 2.62
N PRO A 131 -10.20 3.59 2.22
CA PRO A 131 -9.15 2.91 1.48
C PRO A 131 -8.59 1.68 2.18
N MET A 132 -8.39 1.74 3.50
CA MET A 132 -7.92 0.58 4.27
C MET A 132 -8.93 -0.59 4.23
N LEU A 133 -10.23 -0.31 4.29
CA LEU A 133 -11.26 -1.34 4.10
C LEU A 133 -11.24 -1.93 2.69
N PHE A 134 -10.96 -1.10 1.68
CA PHE A 134 -10.87 -1.52 0.28
C PHE A 134 -9.61 -2.35 -0.02
N LEU A 135 -8.58 -2.29 0.83
CA LEU A 135 -7.42 -3.17 0.71
C LEU A 135 -7.82 -4.65 0.78
N VAL A 136 -8.76 -5.00 1.66
CA VAL A 136 -9.20 -6.40 1.86
C VAL A 136 -9.77 -7.02 0.58
N PRO A 137 -10.80 -6.45 -0.08
CA PRO A 137 -11.28 -6.99 -1.35
C PRO A 137 -10.21 -6.94 -2.45
N GLY A 138 -9.32 -5.94 -2.47
CA GLY A 138 -8.19 -5.90 -3.40
C GLY A 138 -7.26 -7.11 -3.26
N LEU A 139 -6.83 -7.42 -2.03
CA LEU A 139 -6.01 -8.60 -1.76
C LEU A 139 -6.74 -9.90 -2.10
N VAL A 140 -8.02 -10.03 -1.71
CA VAL A 140 -8.84 -11.21 -2.02
C VAL A 140 -8.93 -11.42 -3.53
N CYS A 141 -9.24 -10.38 -4.30
CA CYS A 141 -9.27 -10.45 -5.76
C CYS A 141 -7.92 -10.87 -6.34
N GLY A 142 -6.82 -10.25 -5.90
CA GLY A 142 -5.49 -10.58 -6.40
C GLY A 142 -5.06 -12.02 -6.11
N PHE A 143 -5.29 -12.52 -4.88
CA PHE A 143 -5.01 -13.91 -4.53
C PHE A 143 -5.92 -14.90 -5.26
N PHE A 144 -7.19 -14.55 -5.45
CA PHE A 144 -8.13 -15.38 -6.20
C PHE A 144 -7.70 -15.55 -7.66
N ILE A 145 -7.27 -14.46 -8.31
CA ILE A 145 -6.75 -14.50 -9.68
C ILE A 145 -5.45 -15.31 -9.74
N CYS A 146 -4.52 -15.14 -8.78
CA CYS A 146 -3.33 -16.00 -8.70
C CYS A 146 -3.70 -17.48 -8.66
N LYS A 147 -4.68 -17.84 -7.83
CA LYS A 147 -5.13 -19.24 -7.67
C LYS A 147 -5.70 -19.79 -8.98
N ILE A 148 -6.51 -19.01 -9.69
CA ILE A 148 -7.04 -19.42 -11.01
C ILE A 148 -5.92 -19.65 -12.00
N ILE A 149 -4.98 -18.71 -12.13
CA ILE A 149 -3.87 -18.83 -13.09
C ILE A 149 -3.04 -20.08 -12.80
N LEU A 150 -2.72 -20.34 -11.52
CA LEU A 150 -1.96 -21.53 -11.14
C LEU A 150 -2.68 -22.85 -11.45
N ILE A 151 -4.01 -22.88 -11.34
CA ILE A 151 -4.80 -24.07 -11.69
C ILE A 151 -4.76 -24.30 -13.20
N VAL A 152 -4.95 -23.24 -13.99
CA VAL A 152 -4.99 -23.32 -15.46
C VAL A 152 -3.62 -23.67 -16.05
N THR A 153 -2.53 -23.11 -15.52
CA THR A 153 -1.17 -23.35 -16.04
C THR A 153 -0.54 -24.66 -15.55
N LYS A 154 -1.10 -25.28 -14.49
CA LYS A 154 -0.69 -26.62 -14.02
C LYS A 154 -1.50 -27.76 -14.65
N SER A 155 -2.55 -27.45 -15.41
CA SER A 155 -3.33 -28.40 -16.20
C SER A 155 -2.78 -28.48 -17.63
#